data_AF-E6LEU8-F1
#
_entry.id   AF-E6LEU8-F1
#
_cell.length_a   1.000
_cell.length_b   1.000
_cell.length_c   1.000
_cell.angle_alpha   90.00
_cell.angle_beta   90.00
_cell.angle_gamma   90.00
#
_symmetry.space_group_name_H-M   'P 1'
#
loop_
_entity.id
_entity.type
_entity.pdbx_description
1 polymer ?
#
loop_
_entity_poly.entity_id
_entity_poly.type
_entity_poly.pdbx_seq_one_letter_code
_entity_poly.pdbx_strand_id
1 'polypeptide(L)' 'MAKNEKEAAELFRQRLATIKERFAQRMHGHLPEPVSRMLEQHHGKFADENVLGVLDTTITSIEENYERLLALVE' A
#
# COMPACT_ATOMS: atom_id res chain seq x y z
N MET A 1 26.69 -8.44 5.87
CA MET A 1 25.46 -8.63 6.66
C MET A 1 24.80 -7.33 7.11
N ALA A 2 25.52 -6.20 7.23
CA ALA A 2 24.93 -4.89 7.56
C ALA A 2 24.32 -4.10 6.37
N LYS A 3 24.32 -4.68 5.16
CA LYS A 3 23.86 -4.00 3.93
C LYS A 3 22.38 -4.30 3.61
N ASN A 4 21.91 -5.50 3.94
CA ASN A 4 20.56 -5.98 3.58
C ASN A 4 19.47 -5.54 4.57
N GLU A 5 19.81 -5.27 5.85
CA GLU A 5 18.82 -4.82 6.85
C GLU A 5 18.28 -3.41 6.60
N LYS A 6 18.99 -2.57 5.82
CA LYS A 6 18.53 -1.24 5.44
C LYS A 6 17.67 -1.22 4.17
N GLU A 7 17.64 -2.32 3.41
CA GLU A 7 16.98 -2.41 2.11
C GLU A 7 15.64 -3.17 2.15
N ALA A 8 15.25 -3.82 3.27
CA ALA A 8 14.26 -4.91 3.31
C ALA A 8 12.90 -4.77 4.10
N ALA A 9 11.98 -3.83 3.84
CA ALA A 9 10.63 -3.86 4.45
C ALA A 9 9.54 -3.07 3.72
N GLU A 10 8.76 -3.80 2.98
CA GLU A 10 7.66 -3.24 2.23
C GLU A 10 6.37 -3.10 3.03
N LEU A 11 5.75 -1.92 2.94
CA LEU A 11 4.31 -1.75 3.13
C LEU A 11 3.60 -1.65 1.79
N PHE A 12 2.47 -2.34 1.66
CA PHE A 12 1.57 -2.23 0.52
C PHE A 12 0.81 -0.88 0.58
N ARG A 13 1.12 0.05 -0.33
CA ARG A 13 0.35 1.30 -0.48
C ARG A 13 -0.42 1.28 -1.80
N GLN A 14 -1.67 1.69 -1.75
CA GLN A 14 -2.46 2.01 -2.93
C GLN A 14 -2.78 3.48 -2.89
N ARG A 15 -2.90 4.11 -4.07
CA ARG A 15 -3.38 5.50 -4.15
C ARG A 15 -4.75 5.59 -3.47
N LEU A 16 -4.97 6.63 -2.66
CA LEU A 16 -6.24 6.86 -1.97
C LEU A 16 -7.45 6.78 -2.91
N ALA A 17 -7.33 7.31 -4.13
CA ALA A 17 -8.39 7.25 -5.15
C ALA A 17 -8.78 5.79 -5.48
N THR A 18 -7.80 4.91 -5.68
CA THR A 18 -8.02 3.48 -5.93
C THR A 18 -8.63 2.78 -4.72
N ILE A 19 -8.21 3.14 -3.50
CA ILE A 19 -8.80 2.60 -2.27
C ILE A 19 -10.28 3.00 -2.19
N LYS A 20 -10.60 4.29 -2.41
CA LYS A 20 -11.97 4.80 -2.41
C LYS A 20 -12.84 4.11 -3.48
N GLU A 21 -12.32 3.91 -4.68
CA GLU A 21 -13.03 3.20 -5.75
C GLU A 21 -13.35 1.75 -5.38
N ARG A 22 -12.37 1.00 -4.83
CA ARG A 22 -12.59 -0.37 -4.37
C ARG A 22 -13.60 -0.45 -3.23
N PHE A 23 -13.56 0.50 -2.29
CA PHE A 23 -14.57 0.59 -1.23
C PHE A 23 -15.95 0.92 -1.80
N ALA A 24 -16.05 1.84 -2.77
CA ALA A 24 -17.31 2.16 -3.45
C ALA A 24 -17.90 0.91 -4.12
N GLN A 25 -17.08 0.14 -4.85
CA GLN A 25 -17.50 -1.12 -5.50
C GLN A 25 -18.06 -2.13 -4.49
N ARG A 26 -17.43 -2.28 -3.32
CA ARG A 26 -17.92 -3.15 -2.24
C ARG A 26 -19.21 -2.62 -1.59
N MET A 27 -19.41 -1.31 -1.62
CA MET A 27 -20.58 -0.62 -1.08
C MET A 27 -21.64 -0.33 -2.17
N HIS A 28 -21.77 -1.24 -3.14
CA HIS A 28 -22.77 -1.16 -4.23
C HIS A 28 -22.67 0.10 -5.11
N GLY A 29 -21.44 0.58 -5.36
CA GLY A 29 -21.17 1.76 -6.18
C GLY A 29 -21.28 3.09 -5.42
N HIS A 30 -21.63 3.08 -4.13
CA HIS A 30 -21.77 4.28 -3.32
C HIS A 30 -20.79 4.25 -2.15
N LEU A 31 -19.84 5.18 -2.11
CA LEU A 31 -18.96 5.36 -0.95
C LEU A 31 -19.59 6.35 0.05
N PRO A 32 -20.03 5.92 1.24
CA PRO A 32 -20.59 6.87 2.21
C PRO A 32 -19.55 7.88 2.68
N GLU A 33 -19.98 9.12 2.88
CA GLU A 33 -19.12 10.24 3.31
C GLU A 33 -18.33 9.95 4.60
N PRO A 34 -18.89 9.31 5.64
CA PRO A 34 -18.11 8.93 6.82
C PRO A 34 -16.95 7.99 6.49
N VAL A 35 -17.14 7.07 5.53
CA VAL A 35 -16.12 6.12 5.10
C VAL A 35 -15.05 6.82 4.27
N SER A 36 -15.43 7.73 3.36
CA SER A 36 -14.49 8.56 2.59
C SER A 36 -13.54 9.35 3.52
N ARG A 37 -14.10 10.01 4.53
CA ARG A 37 -13.32 10.76 5.54
C ARG A 37 -12.45 9.86 6.40
N MET A 38 -12.96 8.69 6.80
CA MET A 38 -12.15 7.71 7.52
C MET A 38 -10.94 7.26 6.67
N LEU A 39 -11.14 6.98 5.38
CA LEU A 39 -10.07 6.59 4.47
C LEU A 39 -9.03 7.71 4.31
N GLU A 40 -9.45 8.97 4.19
CA GLU A 40 -8.55 10.13 4.16
C GLU A 40 -7.72 10.25 5.44
N GLN A 41 -8.35 10.09 6.61
CA GLN A 41 -7.67 10.19 7.90
C GLN A 41 -6.65 9.06 8.14
N HIS A 42 -6.90 7.86 7.60
CA HIS A 42 -6.03 6.71 7.79
C HIS A 42 -5.01 6.53 6.67
N HIS A 43 -5.24 7.15 5.51
CA HIS A 43 -4.31 7.12 4.40
C HIS A 43 -3.02 7.85 4.76
N GLY A 44 -1.90 7.13 4.78
CA GLY A 44 -0.61 7.68 5.21
C GLY A 44 -0.38 7.62 6.72
N LYS A 45 -1.27 7.01 7.52
CA LYS A 45 -1.02 6.77 8.96
C LYS A 45 0.24 5.94 9.23
N PHE A 46 0.61 5.11 8.27
CA PHE A 46 1.81 4.27 8.28
C PHE A 46 2.93 4.86 7.39
N ALA A 47 2.85 6.15 7.01
CA ALA A 47 3.85 6.79 6.16
C ALA A 47 5.17 7.01 6.89
N ASP A 48 5.09 7.29 8.20
CA ASP A 48 6.23 7.58 9.09
C ASP A 48 6.76 6.33 9.80
N GLU A 49 6.16 5.17 9.56
CA GLU A 49 6.73 3.92 10.06
C GLU A 49 8.03 3.63 9.30
N ASN A 50 9.04 3.18 10.06
CA ASN A 50 10.36 2.85 9.54
C ASN A 50 10.28 1.54 8.75
N VAL A 51 9.66 1.63 7.58
CA VAL A 51 9.40 0.52 6.68
C VAL A 51 10.43 0.59 5.57
N LEU A 52 11.12 -0.50 5.35
CA LEU A 52 12.23 -0.62 4.44
C LEU A 52 11.79 -0.78 2.94
N GLY A 53 10.70 -0.13 2.50
CA GLY A 53 10.10 -0.26 1.15
C GLY A 53 8.59 0.09 1.03
N VAL A 54 8.13 0.43 -0.19
CA VAL A 54 6.71 0.64 -0.51
C VAL A 54 6.38 -0.02 -1.85
N LEU A 55 5.44 -0.97 -1.84
CA LEU A 55 4.89 -1.56 -3.06
C LEU A 55 3.61 -0.82 -3.46
N ASP A 56 3.64 -0.22 -4.65
CA ASP A 56 2.44 0.36 -5.26
C ASP A 56 1.72 -0.68 -6.12
N THR A 57 0.84 -1.44 -5.47
CA THR A 57 -0.01 -2.47 -6.11
C THR A 57 -1.04 -1.92 -7.11
N THR A 58 -1.02 -0.62 -7.39
CA THR A 58 -1.85 -0.02 -8.45
C THR A 58 -1.12 0.15 -9.77
N ILE A 59 0.22 0.17 -9.77
CA ILE A 59 1.04 0.43 -10.97
C ILE A 59 2.02 -0.70 -11.29
N THR A 60 2.40 -1.52 -10.30
CA THR A 60 3.29 -2.67 -10.50
C THR A 60 2.49 -3.95 -10.73
N SER A 61 3.02 -4.87 -11.54
CA SER A 61 2.40 -6.19 -11.72
C SER A 61 2.59 -7.06 -10.46
N ILE A 62 1.86 -8.18 -10.40
CA ILE A 62 2.04 -9.15 -9.31
C ILE A 62 3.46 -9.71 -9.32
N GLU A 63 3.96 -10.04 -10.51
CA GLU A 63 5.31 -10.57 -10.72
C GLU A 63 6.37 -9.56 -10.29
N GLU A 64 6.24 -8.28 -10.66
CA GLU A 64 7.17 -7.23 -10.24
C GLU A 64 7.17 -7.04 -8.72
N ASN A 65 6.00 -7.10 -8.08
CA ASN A 65 5.90 -7.06 -6.62
C ASN A 65 6.54 -8.29 -5.97
N TYR A 66 6.42 -9.47 -6.60
CA TYR A 66 6.98 -10.72 -6.09
C TYR A 66 8.52 -10.71 -6.16
N GLU A 67 9.09 -10.26 -7.28
CA GLU A 67 10.55 -10.11 -7.42
C GLU A 67 11.12 -9.11 -6.41
N ARG A 68 10.40 -8.01 -6.16
CA ARG A 68 10.79 -7.03 -5.13
C ARG A 68 10.75 -7.64 -3.73
N LEU A 69 9.69 -8.37 -3.39
CA LEU A 69 9.58 -9.08 -2.10
C LEU A 69 10.71 -10.09 -1.90
N LEU A 70 11.06 -10.86 -2.94
CA LEU A 70 12.17 -11.83 -2.88
C LEU A 70 13.50 -11.12 -2.61
N ALA A 71 13.77 -10.00 -3.28
CA ALA A 71 15.00 -9.23 -3.11
C ALA A 71 15.19 -8.65 -1.69
N LEU A 72 14.13 -8.58 -0.88
CA LEU A 72 14.22 -8.17 0.53
C LEU A 72 14.63 -9.30 1.48
N VAL A 73 14.37 -10.55 1.10
CA VAL A 73 14.54 -11.72 1.98
C VAL A 73 15.88 -12.44 1.73
N GLU A 74 16.51 -12.22 0.58
CA GLU A 74 17.81 -12.79 0.17
C GLU A 74 19.02 -11.89 0.47
#